data_AF-A0AAT9HR21-F1
#
_entry.id   AF-A0AAT9HR21-F1
#
_cell.length_a   1.000
_cell.length_b   1.000
_cell.length_c   1.000
_cell.angle_alpha   90.00
_cell.angle_beta   90.00
_cell.angle_gamma   90.00
#
_symmetry.space_group_name_H-M   'P 1'
#
loop_
_entity.id
_entity.type
_entity.pdbx_description
1 polymer ?
#
loop_
_entity_poly.entity_id
_entity_poly.type
_entity_poly.pdbx_seq_one_letter_code
_entity_poly.pdbx_strand_id
1 'polypeptide(L)'
;MERVHRTIDSYLRYAEHNQAAYRAIVSGGVGFDTEVHAIRDGVREAIVATIAEGAYGRTDIAPVARMGLLAWVCSVEGAALAWIARGELTRETMSALLVKTLGGTMRAIEELDPACPAPAPARRDG
;
A
#
# COMPACT_ATOMS: atom_id res chain seq x y z
N MET A 1 -2.91 -11.44 6.58
CA MET A 1 -3.07 -11.34 5.10
C MET A 1 -4.50 -11.02 4.66
N GLU A 2 -5.53 -11.67 5.20
CA GLU A 2 -6.92 -11.44 4.75
C GLU A 2 -7.42 -9.99 4.95
N ARG A 3 -7.08 -9.35 6.07
CA ARG A 3 -7.36 -7.92 6.33
C ARG A 3 -6.70 -6.99 5.31
N VAL A 4 -5.45 -7.26 4.94
CA VAL A 4 -4.70 -6.48 3.95
C VAL A 4 -5.32 -6.66 2.57
N HIS A 5 -5.66 -7.89 2.17
CA HIS A 5 -6.33 -8.16 0.90
C HIS A 5 -7.66 -7.41 0.78
N ARG A 6 -8.47 -7.42 1.86
CA ARG A 6 -9.75 -6.68 1.90
C ARG A 6 -9.56 -5.16 1.79
N THR A 7 -8.52 -4.64 2.44
CA THR A 7 -8.19 -3.20 2.39
C THR A 7 -7.74 -2.80 0.98
N ILE A 8 -6.87 -3.60 0.36
CA ILE A 8 -6.38 -3.38 -1.01
C ILE A 8 -7.52 -3.51 -2.03
N ASP A 9 -8.38 -4.54 -1.93
CA ASP A 9 -9.52 -4.69 -2.85
C ASP A 9 -10.49 -3.49 -2.74
N SER A 10 -10.75 -3.03 -1.52
CA SER A 10 -11.61 -1.85 -1.29
C SER A 10 -11.00 -0.59 -1.88
N TYR A 11 -9.70 -0.39 -1.69
CA TYR A 11 -8.95 0.73 -2.28
C TYR A 11 -8.97 0.69 -3.81
N LEU A 12 -8.69 -0.46 -4.42
CA LEU A 12 -8.71 -0.61 -5.87
C LEU A 12 -10.12 -0.46 -6.44
N ARG A 13 -11.15 -0.94 -5.75
CA ARG A 13 -12.55 -0.72 -6.12
C ARG A 13 -12.88 0.76 -6.14
N TYR A 14 -12.47 1.51 -5.12
CA TYR A 14 -12.65 2.97 -5.10
C TYR A 14 -11.96 3.62 -6.30
N ALA A 15 -10.70 3.26 -6.58
CA ALA A 15 -9.91 3.82 -7.67
C ALA A 15 -10.52 3.50 -9.06
N GLU A 16 -11.00 2.26 -9.25
CA GLU A 16 -11.67 1.78 -10.46
C GLU A 16 -12.99 2.51 -10.72
N HIS A 17 -13.80 2.75 -9.68
CA HIS A 17 -15.09 3.44 -9.80
C HIS A 17 -14.95 4.97 -9.90
N ASN A 18 -13.82 5.55 -9.47
CA ASN A 18 -13.60 6.99 -9.39
C ASN A 18 -12.35 7.44 -10.17
N GLN A 19 -12.12 6.92 -11.37
CA GLN A 19 -10.87 7.10 -12.13
C GLN A 19 -10.42 8.56 -12.28
N ALA A 20 -11.35 9.47 -12.60
CA ALA A 20 -11.05 10.90 -12.76
C ALA A 20 -10.65 11.56 -11.43
N ALA A 21 -11.37 11.27 -10.35
CA ALA A 21 -11.07 11.78 -9.01
C ALA A 21 -9.77 11.17 -8.46
N TYR A 22 -9.55 9.87 -8.69
CA TYR A 22 -8.34 9.16 -8.32
C TYR A 22 -7.11 9.73 -9.04
N ARG A 23 -7.21 9.98 -10.34
CA ARG A 23 -6.15 10.63 -11.12
C ARG A 23 -5.87 12.04 -10.63
N ALA A 24 -6.89 12.82 -10.27
CA ALA A 24 -6.70 14.16 -9.73
C ALA A 24 -5.97 14.14 -8.36
N ILE A 25 -6.31 13.21 -7.47
CA ILE A 25 -5.70 13.07 -6.14
C ILE A 25 -4.25 12.57 -6.24
N VAL A 26 -3.98 11.56 -7.06
CA VAL A 26 -2.66 10.92 -7.11
C VAL A 26 -1.69 11.66 -8.03
N SER A 27 -2.16 12.11 -9.21
CA SER A 27 -1.32 12.81 -10.19
C SER A 27 -1.19 14.32 -9.91
N GLY A 28 -1.90 14.86 -8.91
CA GLY A 28 -1.91 16.30 -8.63
C GLY A 28 -2.57 17.07 -9.77
N GLY A 29 -3.89 16.93 -9.88
CA GLY A 29 -4.68 17.68 -10.85
C GLY A 29 -4.72 19.18 -10.51
N VAL A 30 -3.86 19.95 -11.18
CA VAL A 30 -3.85 21.42 -11.33
C VAL A 30 -3.41 22.22 -10.09
N GLY A 31 -2.09 22.33 -9.89
CA GLY A 31 -1.40 23.49 -9.29
C GLY A 31 -1.60 23.76 -7.79
N PHE A 32 -0.54 23.56 -7.01
CA PHE A 32 -0.33 24.12 -5.66
C PHE A 32 -1.37 23.79 -4.57
N ASP A 33 -0.99 22.93 -3.62
CA ASP A 33 -1.26 23.21 -2.21
C ASP A 33 -0.35 22.35 -1.31
N THR A 34 0.50 22.98 -0.51
CA THR A 34 1.26 22.29 0.55
C THR A 34 0.34 21.57 1.52
N GLU A 35 -0.89 22.08 1.69
CA GLU A 35 -1.96 21.47 2.47
C GLU A 35 -2.43 20.14 1.87
N VAL A 36 -2.60 20.05 0.55
CA VAL A 36 -2.99 18.79 -0.13
C VAL A 36 -1.86 17.76 -0.02
N HIS A 37 -0.60 18.19 -0.14
CA HIS A 37 0.55 17.31 0.09
C HIS A 37 0.57 16.81 1.54
N ALA A 38 0.34 17.68 2.53
CA ALA A 38 0.29 17.30 3.94
C ALA A 38 -0.86 16.32 4.25
N ILE A 39 -2.04 16.52 3.67
CA ILE A 39 -3.17 15.60 3.79
C ILE A 39 -2.81 14.23 3.18
N ARG A 40 -2.22 14.22 1.97
CA ARG A 40 -1.80 12.98 1.30
C ARG A 40 -0.74 12.24 2.10
N ASP A 41 0.23 12.95 2.65
CA ASP A 41 1.25 12.38 3.52
C ASP A 41 0.63 11.82 4.80
N GLY A 42 -0.33 12.52 5.41
CA GLY A 42 -1.10 12.03 6.55
C GLY A 42 -1.87 10.74 6.24
N VAL A 43 -2.48 10.62 5.06
CA VAL A 43 -3.15 9.39 4.63
C VAL A 43 -2.16 8.23 4.47
N ARG A 44 -0.99 8.48 3.87
CA ARG A 44 0.05 7.46 3.73
C ARG A 44 0.56 6.98 5.07
N GLU A 45 0.83 7.91 5.99
CA GLU A 45 1.26 7.58 7.34
C GLU A 45 0.19 6.75 8.09
N ALA A 46 -1.10 7.08 7.93
CA ALA A 46 -2.18 6.28 8.52
C ALA A 46 -2.26 4.86 7.95
N ILE A 47 -2.01 4.70 6.64
CA ILE A 47 -1.94 3.38 5.99
C ILE A 47 -0.73 2.60 6.51
N VAL A 48 0.44 3.24 6.61
CA VAL A 48 1.66 2.63 7.17
C VAL A 48 1.41 2.17 8.59
N ALA A 49 0.82 3.00 9.45
CA ALA A 49 0.47 2.64 10.83
C ALA A 49 -0.48 1.44 10.88
N THR A 50 -1.50 1.40 10.00
CA THR A 50 -2.44 0.29 9.92
C THR A 50 -1.76 -1.03 9.53
N ILE A 51 -0.82 -0.97 8.58
CA ILE A 51 -0.04 -2.14 8.15
C ILE A 51 0.91 -2.58 9.26
N ALA A 52 1.60 -1.64 9.92
CA ALA A 52 2.50 -1.92 11.01
C ALA A 52 1.78 -2.57 12.19
N GLU A 53 0.62 -2.04 12.60
CA GLU A 53 -0.22 -2.63 13.63
C GLU A 53 -0.64 -4.06 13.26
N GLY A 54 -1.06 -4.28 12.01
CA GLY A 54 -1.48 -5.59 11.54
C GLY A 54 -0.36 -6.62 11.38
N ALA A 55 0.88 -6.18 11.11
CA ALA A 55 2.02 -7.04 10.86
C ALA A 55 2.86 -7.30 12.12
N TYR A 56 3.03 -6.27 12.94
CA TYR A 56 3.96 -6.26 14.08
C TYR A 56 3.25 -6.08 15.42
N GLY A 57 1.93 -5.80 15.44
CA GLY A 57 1.18 -5.53 16.67
C GLY A 57 1.56 -4.20 17.34
N ARG A 58 2.18 -3.28 16.59
CA ARG A 58 2.64 -1.97 17.05
C ARG A 58 2.80 -1.01 15.88
N THR A 59 2.61 0.28 16.14
CA THR A 59 2.84 1.37 15.18
C THR A 59 4.21 2.02 15.31
N ASP A 60 4.82 1.99 16.50
CA ASP A 60 6.18 2.48 16.73
C ASP A 60 7.20 1.47 16.21
N ILE A 61 7.53 1.56 14.93
CA ILE A 61 8.47 0.66 14.24
C ILE A 61 9.76 1.39 13.87
N ALA A 62 10.83 0.61 13.66
CA ALA A 62 12.12 1.17 13.28
C ALA A 62 12.04 2.02 11.99
N PRO A 63 12.91 3.03 11.83
CA PRO A 63 12.91 3.89 10.64
C PRO A 63 12.98 3.14 9.31
N VAL A 64 13.73 2.04 9.25
CA VAL A 64 13.83 1.19 8.06
C VAL A 64 12.49 0.54 7.72
N ALA A 65 11.80 -0.01 8.72
CA ALA A 65 10.49 -0.62 8.54
C ALA A 65 9.44 0.41 8.09
N ARG A 66 9.41 1.59 8.74
CA ARG A 66 8.50 2.68 8.36
C ARG A 66 8.73 3.13 6.92
N MET A 67 9.99 3.37 6.55
CA MET A 67 10.33 3.80 5.19
C MET A 67 10.04 2.73 4.15
N GLY A 68 10.29 1.45 4.44
CA GLY A 68 9.95 0.34 3.56
C GLY A 68 8.45 0.23 3.31
N LEU A 69 7.63 0.33 4.36
CA LEU A 69 6.16 0.34 4.23
C LEU A 69 5.66 1.57 3.45
N LEU A 70 6.22 2.76 3.71
CA LEU A 70 5.87 3.97 2.96
C LEU A 70 6.21 3.84 1.48
N ALA A 71 7.40 3.32 1.15
CA ALA A 71 7.82 3.08 -0.22
C ALA A 71 6.84 2.13 -0.95
N TRP A 72 6.39 1.07 -0.27
CA TRP A 72 5.38 0.18 -0.81
C TRP A 72 4.04 0.90 -1.04
N VAL A 73 3.55 1.74 -0.12
CA VAL A 73 2.32 2.53 -0.31
C VAL A 73 2.43 3.45 -1.53
N CYS A 74 3.54 4.17 -1.68
CA CYS A 74 3.79 5.01 -2.85
C CYS A 74 3.80 4.20 -4.17
N SER A 75 4.35 2.98 -4.13
CA SER A 75 4.34 2.08 -5.29
C SER A 75 2.92 1.65 -5.68
N VAL A 76 2.04 1.42 -4.70
CA VAL A 76 0.64 1.06 -4.91
C VAL A 76 -0.12 2.17 -5.64
N GLU A 77 0.10 3.43 -5.25
CA GLU A 77 -0.48 4.60 -5.92
C GLU A 77 -0.10 4.67 -7.41
N GLY A 78 1.19 4.53 -7.71
CA GLY A 78 1.68 4.55 -9.09
C GLY A 78 1.17 3.37 -9.91
N ALA A 79 1.17 2.17 -9.34
CA ALA A 79 0.73 0.97 -10.02
C ALA A 79 -0.78 0.98 -10.28
N ALA A 80 -1.61 1.49 -9.35
CA ALA A 80 -3.04 1.63 -9.55
C ALA A 80 -3.39 2.64 -10.66
N LEU A 81 -2.67 3.77 -10.75
CA LEU A 81 -2.83 4.71 -11.86
C LEU A 81 -2.52 4.06 -13.21
N ALA A 82 -1.40 3.33 -13.29
CA ALA A 82 -1.01 2.63 -14.51
C ALA A 82 -2.01 1.53 -14.89
N TRP A 83 -2.50 0.79 -13.90
CA TRP A 83 -3.50 -0.26 -14.07
C TRP A 83 -4.81 0.29 -14.64
N ILE A 84 -5.34 1.37 -14.07
CA ILE A 84 -6.57 2.02 -14.55
C ILE A 84 -6.39 2.54 -15.99
N ALA A 85 -5.24 3.12 -16.30
CA ALA A 85 -4.98 3.68 -17.62
C ALA A 85 -4.85 2.61 -18.73
N ARG A 86 -4.35 1.41 -18.38
CA ARG A 86 -4.06 0.34 -19.35
C ARG A 86 -5.16 -0.71 -19.44
N GLY A 87 -5.84 -1.01 -18.34
CA GLY A 87 -6.90 -2.03 -18.27
C GLY A 87 -6.42 -3.47 -18.51
N GLU A 88 -5.12 -3.75 -18.41
CA GLU A 88 -4.51 -5.03 -18.81
C GLU A 88 -4.68 -6.17 -17.77
N LEU A 89 -4.97 -5.85 -16.51
CA LEU A 89 -5.11 -6.83 -15.43
C LEU A 89 -6.54 -6.81 -14.86
N THR A 90 -7.03 -7.96 -14.39
CA THR A 90 -8.21 -7.98 -13.54
C THR A 90 -7.91 -7.37 -12.17
N ARG A 91 -8.90 -6.79 -11.50
CA ARG A 91 -8.74 -6.26 -10.13
C ARG A 91 -8.21 -7.32 -9.17
N GLU A 92 -8.66 -8.57 -9.30
CA GLU A 92 -8.19 -9.69 -8.49
C GLU A 92 -6.69 -9.93 -8.68
N THR A 93 -6.22 -9.94 -9.92
CA THR A 93 -4.79 -10.11 -10.23
C THR A 93 -3.96 -8.95 -9.68
N MET A 94 -4.48 -7.73 -9.81
CA MET A 94 -3.84 -6.53 -9.26
C MET A 94 -3.76 -6.58 -7.72
N SER A 95 -4.86 -6.93 -7.04
CA SER A 95 -4.89 -7.15 -5.58
C SER A 95 -3.86 -8.20 -5.16
N ALA A 96 -3.81 -9.35 -5.85
CA ALA A 96 -2.88 -10.42 -5.55
C ALA A 96 -1.40 -9.98 -5.73
N LEU A 97 -1.11 -9.19 -6.77
CA LEU A 97 0.22 -8.62 -7.01
C LEU A 97 0.64 -7.68 -5.87
N LEU A 98 -0.22 -6.75 -5.47
CA LEU A 98 0.07 -5.80 -4.39
C LEU A 98 0.29 -6.49 -3.04
N VAL A 99 -0.50 -7.52 -2.71
CA VAL A 99 -0.29 -8.32 -1.49
C VAL A 99 1.05 -9.07 -1.52
N LYS A 100 1.43 -9.63 -2.69
CA LYS A 100 2.71 -10.33 -2.84
C LYS A 100 3.90 -9.39 -2.69
N THR A 101 3.83 -8.20 -3.27
CA THR A 101 4.89 -7.19 -3.17
C THR A 101 5.03 -6.63 -1.76
N LEU A 102 3.94 -6.55 -0.99
CA LEU A 102 4.02 -6.21 0.43
C LEU A 102 4.81 -7.27 1.21
N GLY A 103 4.51 -8.55 0.98
CA GLY A 103 5.27 -9.65 1.60
C GLY A 103 6.74 -9.70 1.16
N GLY A 104 7.07 -9.20 -0.04
CA GLY A 104 8.46 -8.99 -0.47
C GLY A 104 9.14 -7.85 0.28
N THR A 105 8.45 -6.72 0.41
CA THR A 105 8.92 -5.54 1.15
C THR A 105 9.20 -5.89 2.61
N MET A 106 8.29 -6.62 3.26
CA MET A 106 8.45 -7.04 4.66
C MET A 106 9.65 -7.97 4.87
N ARG A 107 9.95 -8.85 3.92
CA ARG A 107 11.16 -9.69 3.98
C ARG A 107 12.44 -8.86 3.85
N ALA A 108 12.47 -7.89 2.95
CA ALA A 108 13.60 -6.97 2.85
C ALA A 108 13.77 -6.12 4.12
N ILE A 109 12.67 -5.71 4.77
CA ILE A 109 12.71 -5.04 6.07
C ILE A 109 13.32 -5.96 7.13
N GLU A 110 12.87 -7.20 7.25
CA GLU A 110 13.38 -8.18 8.22
C GLU A 110 14.88 -8.44 8.05
N GLU A 111 15.36 -8.55 6.81
CA GLU A 111 16.79 -8.73 6.50
C GLU A 111 17.65 -7.56 6.99
N LEU A 112 17.11 -6.33 6.98
CA LEU A 112 17.80 -5.12 7.42
C LEU A 112 17.57 -4.80 8.90
N ASP A 113 16.43 -5.22 9.46
CA ASP A 113 16.03 -5.04 10.85
C ASP A 113 15.26 -6.28 11.36
N PRO A 114 15.95 -7.21 12.03
CA PRO A 114 15.35 -8.41 12.59
C PRO A 114 14.28 -8.16 13.67
N ALA A 115 14.17 -6.93 14.21
CA ALA A 115 13.12 -6.58 15.16
C ALA A 115 11.74 -6.43 14.51
N CYS A 116 11.68 -6.37 13.18
CA CYS A 116 10.46 -6.26 12.38
C CYS A 116 10.29 -7.49 11.46
N PRO A 117 10.03 -8.69 12.01
CA PRO A 117 10.01 -9.95 11.24
C PRO A 117 8.86 -9.96 10.23
N ALA A 118 9.09 -10.51 9.03
CA ALA A 118 8.02 -10.65 8.07
C ALA A 118 6.95 -11.62 8.63
N PRO A 119 5.66 -11.28 8.52
CA PRO A 119 4.61 -12.17 9.00
C PRO A 119 4.66 -13.49 8.23
N ALA A 120 4.49 -14.59 8.95
CA ALA A 120 4.49 -15.92 8.36
C ALA A 120 3.53 -15.98 7.15
N PRO A 121 3.92 -16.61 6.03
CA PRO A 121 3.04 -16.74 4.89
C PRO A 121 1.75 -17.40 5.37
N ALA A 122 0.60 -16.79 5.05
CA ALA A 122 -0.68 -17.37 5.40
C ALA A 122 -0.73 -18.76 4.77
N ARG A 123 -0.70 -19.80 5.63
CA ARG A 123 -0.82 -21.19 5.22
C ARG A 123 -2.06 -21.29 4.35
N ARG A 124 -1.86 -21.66 3.08
CA ARG A 124 -2.95 -22.01 2.18
C ARG A 124 -3.39 -23.40 2.62
N ASP A 125 -4.33 -23.46 3.56
CA ASP A 125 -5.09 -24.68 3.76
C ASP A 125 -5.85 -24.92 2.44
N GLY A 126 -5.54 -26.05 1.81
CA GLY A 126 -5.91 -26.40 0.43
C GLY A 126 -7.34 -26.87 0.25
#